data_AF-A0A1I0F9W4-F1
#
_entry.id   AF-A0A1I0F9W4-F1
#
_cell.length_a   1.000
_cell.length_b   1.000
_cell.length_c   1.000
_cell.angle_alpha   90.00
_cell.angle_beta   90.00
_cell.angle_gamma   90.00
#
_symmetry.space_group_name_H-M   'P 1'
#
loop_
_entity.id
_entity.type
_entity.pdbx_description
1 polymer ?
#
loop_
_entity_poly.entity_id
_entity_poly.type
_entity_poly.pdbx_seq_one_letter_code
_entity_poly.pdbx_strand_id
1 'polypeptide(L)' 'MMIGKTLLECLEGVEDPRADYNRRHNFLDIMAIAILSVISGSDTWDDMENWGRAKKEWLESFLKLPNGIPSHDTFNRIFP' A
#
# COMPACT_ATOMS: atom_id res chain seq x y z
N MET A 1 9.86 -11.04 -26.08
CA MET A 1 10.41 -10.72 -24.74
C MET A 1 9.23 -10.54 -23.82
N MET A 2 8.94 -11.48 -22.92
CA MET A 2 7.91 -11.24 -21.90
C MET A 2 8.51 -10.29 -20.89
N ILE A 3 8.12 -9.02 -20.96
CA ILE A 3 8.33 -8.07 -19.88
C ILE A 3 7.42 -8.57 -18.75
N GLY A 4 8.01 -8.98 -17.62
CA GLY A 4 7.24 -9.42 -16.46
C GLY A 4 6.30 -8.31 -15.98
N LYS A 5 5.18 -8.69 -15.35
CA LYS A 5 4.24 -7.72 -14.77
C LYS A 5 4.87 -6.96 -13.61
N THR A 6 4.53 -5.68 -13.48
CA THR A 6 4.83 -4.88 -12.30
C THR A 6 3.98 -5.34 -11.11
N LEU A 7 4.38 -4.94 -9.89
CA LEU A 7 3.60 -5.24 -8.69
C LEU A 7 2.15 -4.73 -8.81
N LEU A 8 1.95 -3.51 -9.33
CA LEU A 8 0.62 -2.92 -9.47
C LEU A 8 -0.24 -3.70 -10.46
N GLU A 9 0.30 -4.10 -11.61
CA GLU A 9 -0.40 -4.93 -12.61
C GLU A 9 -0.80 -6.31 -12.08
N CYS A 10 -0.04 -6.86 -11.12
CA CYS A 10 -0.41 -8.09 -10.43
C CYS A 10 -1.60 -7.90 -9.48
N LEU A 11 -1.80 -6.68 -8.96
CA LEU A 11 -2.83 -6.34 -7.97
C LEU A 11 -4.12 -5.79 -8.60
N GLU A 12 -4.14 -5.42 -9.89
CA GLU A 12 -5.32 -4.85 -10.56
C GLU A 12 -6.58 -5.72 -10.50
N GLY A 13 -6.42 -7.04 -10.37
CA GLY A 13 -7.54 -7.99 -10.25
C GLY A 13 -8.08 -8.15 -8.82
N VAL A 14 -7.48 -7.50 -7.83
CA VAL A 14 -7.92 -7.59 -6.43
C VAL A 14 -9.04 -6.59 -6.19
N GLU A 15 -10.20 -7.10 -5.78
CA GLU A 15 -11.34 -6.27 -5.40
C GLU A 15 -11.03 -5.49 -4.12
N ASP A 16 -11.36 -4.20 -4.09
CA ASP A 16 -11.23 -3.36 -2.90
C ASP A 16 -12.35 -3.72 -1.90
N PRO A 17 -12.05 -4.40 -0.76
CA PRO A 17 -13.08 -4.89 0.15
C PRO A 17 -13.68 -3.78 1.02
N ARG A 18 -13.15 -2.55 0.95
CA ARG A 18 -13.62 -1.43 1.76
C ARG A 18 -14.98 -0.98 1.27
N ALA A 19 -15.81 -0.41 2.13
CA ALA A 19 -17.02 0.28 1.70
C ALA A 19 -16.69 1.56 0.88
N ASP A 20 -17.63 2.07 0.09
CA ASP A 20 -17.44 3.25 -0.77
C ASP A 20 -17.24 4.57 0.00
N TYR A 21 -17.44 4.58 1.31
CA TYR A 21 -17.19 5.74 2.16
C TYR A 21 -15.82 5.67 2.83
N ASN A 22 -15.23 6.83 3.15
CA ASN A 22 -13.94 6.96 3.83
C ASN A 22 -12.71 6.37 3.09
N ARG A 23 -12.76 6.20 1.76
CA ARG A 23 -11.61 5.79 0.94
C ARG A 23 -10.67 6.96 0.61
N ARG A 24 -9.93 7.45 1.61
CA ARG A 24 -8.94 8.54 1.40
C ARG A 24 -7.72 8.06 0.62
N HIS A 25 -7.25 6.85 0.85
CA HIS A 25 -6.08 6.29 0.18
C HIS A 25 -6.49 5.36 -0.97
N ASN A 26 -5.73 5.40 -2.05
CA ASN A 26 -5.89 4.45 -3.16
C ASN A 26 -5.62 3.02 -2.66
N PHE A 27 -6.48 2.07 -3.04
CA PHE A 27 -6.38 0.69 -2.55
C PHE A 27 -5.08 0.00 -2.97
N LEU A 28 -4.69 0.14 -4.23
CA LEU A 28 -3.47 -0.46 -4.77
C LEU A 28 -2.22 0.14 -4.14
N ASP A 29 -2.22 1.44 -3.84
CA ASP A 29 -1.13 2.08 -3.08
C ASP A 29 -0.98 1.44 -1.69
N ILE A 30 -2.10 1.22 -0.98
CA ILE A 30 -2.08 0.58 0.35
C ILE A 30 -1.54 -0.85 0.25
N MET A 31 -2.02 -1.63 -0.73
CA MET A 31 -1.56 -3.00 -0.96
C MET A 31 -0.08 -3.07 -1.28
N ALA A 32 0.41 -2.17 -2.15
CA ALA A 32 1.82 -2.10 -2.51
C ALA A 32 2.69 -1.76 -1.29
N ILE A 33 2.29 -0.78 -0.46
CA ILE A 33 3.03 -0.43 0.76
C ILE A 33 3.04 -1.60 1.75
N ALA A 34 1.90 -2.27 1.96
CA ALA A 34 1.83 -3.42 2.86
C ALA A 34 2.77 -4.55 2.42
N ILE A 35 2.77 -4.93 1.14
CA ILE A 35 3.65 -5.97 0.63
C ILE A 35 5.13 -5.58 0.76
N LEU A 36 5.49 -4.36 0.33
CA LEU A 36 6.88 -3.91 0.34
C LEU A 36 7.42 -3.73 1.77
N SER A 37 6.59 -3.27 2.70
CA SER A 37 6.96 -3.14 4.11
C SER A 37 7.20 -4.50 4.78
N VAL A 38 6.33 -5.49 4.54
CA VAL A 38 6.50 -6.87 5.06
C VAL A 38 7.76 -7.52 4.51
N ILE A 39 8.02 -7.41 3.20
CA ILE A 39 9.27 -7.95 2.60
C ILE A 39 10.50 -7.24 3.17
N SER A 40 10.35 -5.99 3.61
CA SER A 40 11.39 -5.23 4.30
C SER A 40 11.51 -5.53 5.80
N GLY A 41 10.75 -6.48 6.33
CA GLY A 41 10.80 -6.90 7.74
C GLY A 41 9.88 -6.13 8.69
N SER A 42 8.80 -5.52 8.18
CA SER A 42 7.76 -4.93 9.04
C SER A 42 6.80 -6.00 9.54
N ASP A 43 6.58 -6.06 10.86
CA ASP A 43 5.73 -7.08 11.49
C ASP A 43 4.40 -6.51 12.04
N THR A 44 4.31 -5.20 12.19
CA THR A 44 3.13 -4.51 12.75
C THR A 44 2.58 -3.43 11.81
N TRP A 45 1.33 -3.02 12.03
CA TRP A 45 0.72 -1.91 11.26
C TRP A 45 1.45 -0.58 11.48
N ASP A 46 1.93 -0.34 12.69
CA ASP A 46 2.80 0.79 13.01
C ASP A 46 4.11 0.73 12.23
N ASP A 47 4.72 -0.46 12.09
CA ASP A 47 5.90 -0.63 11.26
C ASP A 47 5.62 -0.32 9.79
N MET A 48 4.47 -0.74 9.24
CA MET A 48 4.09 -0.41 7.87
C MET A 48 3.93 1.10 7.65
N GLU A 49 3.27 1.79 8.59
CA GLU A 49 3.13 3.25 8.56
C GLU A 49 4.51 3.93 8.64
N ASN A 50 5.36 3.50 9.58
CA ASN A 50 6.69 4.06 9.77
C ASN A 50 7.60 3.80 8.56
N TRP A 51 7.57 2.59 8.00
CA TRP A 51 8.29 2.23 6.79
C TRP A 51 7.82 3.06 5.59
N GLY A 52 6.51 3.18 5.41
CA GLY A 52 5.93 4.01 4.35
C GLY A 52 6.36 5.46 4.46
N ARG A 53 6.36 6.03 5.68
CA ARG A 53 6.86 7.40 5.94
C ARG A 53 8.35 7.52 5.62
N ALA A 54 9.16 6.56 6.04
CA ALA A 54 10.61 6.54 5.80
C ALA A 54 10.97 6.39 4.31
N LYS A 55 10.08 5.77 3.51
CA LYS A 55 10.27 5.53 2.07
C LYS A 55 9.41 6.40 1.17
N LYS A 56 8.71 7.40 1.73
CA LYS A 56 7.70 8.18 1.02
C LYS A 56 8.18 8.73 -0.31
N GLU A 57 9.34 9.41 -0.34
CA GLU A 57 9.88 10.00 -1.58
C GLU A 57 10.13 8.95 -2.67
N TRP A 58 10.60 7.77 -2.29
CA TRP A 58 10.81 6.66 -3.22
C TRP A 58 9.48 6.06 -3.69
N LEU A 59 8.51 5.91 -2.79
CA LEU A 59 7.18 5.41 -3.11
C LEU A 59 6.44 6.36 -4.07
N GLU A 60 6.58 7.67 -3.91
CA GLU A 60 6.00 8.69 -4.80
C GLU A 60 6.55 8.63 -6.24
N SER A 61 7.66 7.92 -6.48
CA SER A 61 8.16 7.72 -7.84
C SER A 61 7.33 6.74 -8.68
N PHE A 62 6.46 5.93 -8.06
CA PHE A 62 5.61 4.96 -8.77
C PHE A 62 4.21 4.74 -8.18
N LEU A 63 3.90 5.29 -6.99
CA LEU A 63 2.57 5.28 -6.37
C LEU A 63 1.91 6.66 -6.47
N LYS A 64 0.58 6.70 -6.40
CA LYS A 64 -0.18 7.96 -6.55
C LYS A 64 -0.24 8.76 -5.24
N LEU A 65 -0.38 8.07 -4.11
CA LEU A 65 -0.42 8.59 -2.74
C LEU A 65 -1.28 9.86 -2.57
N PRO A 66 -2.56 9.88 -3.02
CA PRO A 66 -3.39 11.09 -3.06
C PRO A 66 -3.59 11.77 -1.69
N ASN A 67 -3.42 11.02 -0.60
CA ASN A 67 -3.47 11.52 0.77
C ASN A 67 -2.22 11.10 1.58
N GLY A 68 -1.10 10.87 0.90
CA GLY A 68 0.14 10.40 1.51
C GLY A 68 0.07 8.96 2.02
N ILE A 69 0.94 8.66 2.98
CA ILE A 69 1.09 7.33 3.58
C ILE A 69 -0.13 7.01 4.46
N PRO A 70 -0.77 5.84 4.28
CA PRO A 70 -1.85 5.38 5.15
C PRO A 70 -1.38 5.23 6.60
N SER A 71 -2.27 5.51 7.56
CA SER A 71 -1.99 5.23 8.97
C SER A 71 -2.07 3.73 9.30
N HIS A 72 -1.50 3.31 10.43
CA HIS A 72 -1.67 1.96 10.98
C HIS A 72 -3.15 1.53 11.06
N ASP A 73 -4.05 2.43 11.47
CA ASP A 73 -5.51 2.20 11.46
C ASP A 73 -6.08 1.89 10.07
N THR A 74 -5.47 2.45 9.02
CA THR A 74 -5.88 2.18 7.63
C THR A 74 -5.46 0.78 7.21
N PHE A 75 -4.24 0.35 7.56
CA PHE A 75 -3.77 -1.01 7.33
C PHE A 75 -4.59 -2.03 8.11
N ASN A 76 -4.81 -1.80 9.40
CA ASN A 76 -5.58 -2.67 10.29
C ASN A 76 -7.02 -2.91 9.78
N ARG A 77 -7.63 -1.91 9.13
CA ARG A 77 -8.98 -2.04 8.55
C ARG A 77 -9.04 -2.99 7.35
N ILE A 78 -7.93 -3.15 6.63
CA ILE A 78 -7.85 -3.94 5.40
C ILE A 78 -7.34 -5.35 5.69
N PHE A 79 -6.44 -5.51 6.67
CA PHE A 79 -5.75 -6.76 7.00
C PHE A 79 -6.04 -7.23 8.44
N PRO A 80 -7.29 -7.52 8.81
CA PRO A 80 -7.64 -7.95 10.16
C PRO A 80 -7.04 -9.31 10.55
#